data_AF-A0A367S3C4-F1
#
_entry.id   AF-A0A367S3C4-F1
#
_cell.length_a   1.000
_cell.length_b   1.000
_cell.length_c   1.000
_cell.angle_alpha   90.00
_cell.angle_beta   90.00
_cell.angle_gamma   90.00
#
_symmetry.space_group_name_H-M   'P 1'
#
loop_
_entity.id
_entity.type
_entity.pdbx_description
1 polymer ?
#
loop_
_entity_poly.entity_id
_entity_poly.type
_entity_poly.pdbx_seq_one_letter_code
_entity_poly.pdbx_strand_id
1 'polypeptide(L)'
;MFLDVLLKRNALRESHWNPLAKACDDAMALPFWLNDNPVITTSQIKGDLQDIQARCGSVSLVIVDYVQLIELMRRERGQNRVQEIDSILKQLRAIAKQFNCAVLGLAQLKREVDSRSQKRPTKADFRESGGFEQEAAVMLGLYP
;
A
#
# COMPACT_ATOMS: atom_id res chain seq x y z
N MET A 1 4.45 3.69 16.77
CA MET A 1 3.39 4.55 16.21
C MET A 1 1.96 4.13 16.59
N PHE A 2 1.47 2.92 16.26
CA PHE A 2 0.09 2.49 16.64
C PHE A 2 -0.09 2.27 18.15
N LEU A 3 0.90 1.65 18.81
CA LEU A 3 0.88 1.44 20.27
C LEU A 3 0.97 2.76 21.06
N ASP A 4 1.73 3.73 20.57
CA ASP A 4 1.93 5.02 21.24
C ASP A 4 0.66 5.84 21.34
N VAL A 5 -0.24 5.74 20.36
CA VAL A 5 -1.52 6.46 20.34
C VAL A 5 -2.51 5.88 21.37
N LEU A 6 -2.50 4.55 21.55
CA LEU A 6 -3.35 3.87 22.55
C LEU A 6 -2.88 4.16 23.97
N LEU A 7 -1.56 4.12 24.20
CA LEU A 7 -0.97 4.36 25.52
C LEU A 7 -1.07 5.83 25.96
N LYS A 8 -0.98 6.79 25.04
CA LYS A 8 -1.09 8.22 25.36
C LYS A 8 -2.50 8.68 25.76
N ARG A 9 -3.55 7.89 25.52
CA ARG A 9 -4.95 8.32 25.70
C ARG A 9 -5.63 7.83 26.99
N ASN A 10 -4.96 7.09 27.88
CA ASN A 10 -5.59 6.50 29.08
C ASN A 10 -6.90 5.73 28.76
N ALA A 11 -7.04 5.21 27.54
CA ALA A 11 -8.28 4.63 27.03
C ALA A 11 -8.46 3.14 27.40
N LEU A 12 -7.45 2.53 28.02
CA LEU A 12 -7.46 1.12 28.39
C LEU A 12 -7.88 0.98 29.85
N ARG A 13 -9.03 0.33 30.07
CA ARG A 13 -9.46 -0.16 31.39
C ARG A 13 -8.75 -1.48 31.68
N GLU A 14 -8.70 -1.89 32.95
CA GLU A 14 -8.10 -3.18 33.32
C GLU A 14 -8.71 -4.35 32.53
N SER A 15 -10.01 -4.30 32.25
CA SER A 15 -10.74 -5.28 31.45
C SER A 15 -10.28 -5.40 29.99
N HIS A 16 -9.52 -4.44 29.47
CA HIS A 16 -9.02 -4.45 28.09
C HIS A 16 -7.65 -5.14 27.94
N TRP A 17 -6.90 -5.35 29.03
CA TRP A 17 -5.55 -5.92 28.94
C TRP A 17 -5.57 -7.37 28.46
N ASN A 18 -6.48 -8.20 28.98
CA ASN A 18 -6.57 -9.61 28.56
C ASN A 18 -6.97 -9.74 27.07
N PRO A 19 -8.02 -9.06 26.57
CA PRO A 19 -8.34 -9.04 25.14
C PRO A 19 -7.19 -8.51 24.27
N LEU A 20 -6.49 -7.47 24.73
CA LEU A 20 -5.37 -6.88 23.99
C LEU A 20 -4.18 -7.84 23.90
N ALA A 21 -3.80 -8.47 25.01
CA ALA A 21 -2.73 -9.47 25.04
C ALA A 21 -3.03 -10.61 24.07
N LYS A 22 -4.27 -11.13 24.10
CA LYS A 22 -4.72 -12.14 23.16
C LYS A 22 -4.63 -11.68 21.70
N ALA A 23 -5.09 -10.47 21.40
CA ALA A 23 -5.01 -9.92 20.04
C ALA A 23 -3.55 -9.73 19.58
N CYS A 24 -2.63 -9.38 20.48
CA CYS A 24 -1.20 -9.30 20.19
C CYS A 24 -0.62 -10.67 19.89
N ASP A 25 -0.95 -11.69 20.69
CA ASP A 25 -0.50 -13.07 20.47
C ASP A 25 -1.01 -13.59 19.12
N ASP A 26 -2.30 -13.38 18.83
CA ASP A 26 -2.91 -13.73 17.55
C ASP A 26 -2.21 -13.00 16.38
N ALA A 27 -1.89 -11.71 16.54
CA ALA A 27 -1.20 -10.92 15.51
C ALA A 27 0.25 -11.36 15.28
N MET A 28 1.00 -11.68 16.35
CA MET A 28 2.38 -12.17 16.24
C MET A 28 2.47 -13.55 15.57
N ALA A 29 1.42 -14.35 15.66
CA ALA A 29 1.35 -15.65 15.00
C ALA A 29 1.03 -15.56 13.50
N LEU A 30 0.62 -14.39 12.99
CA LEU A 30 0.31 -14.23 11.57
C LEU A 30 1.59 -14.27 10.72
N PRO A 31 1.58 -14.96 9.56
CA PRO A 31 2.65 -14.88 8.58
C PRO A 31 2.57 -13.53 7.83
N PHE A 32 2.86 -12.46 8.57
CA PHE A 32 2.74 -11.08 8.14
C PHE A 32 4.06 -10.36 8.36
N TRP A 33 4.49 -9.61 7.35
CA TRP A 33 5.70 -8.80 7.40
C TRP A 33 5.33 -7.36 7.12
N LEU A 34 5.90 -6.45 7.92
CA LEU A 34 5.72 -5.02 7.79
C LEU A 34 7.07 -4.38 7.45
N ASN A 35 7.09 -3.58 6.40
CA ASN A 35 8.16 -2.64 6.13
C ASN A 35 7.60 -1.23 6.36
N ASP A 36 8.16 -0.52 7.36
CA ASP A 36 7.75 0.83 7.76
C ASP A 36 8.71 1.92 7.26
N ASN A 37 9.61 1.59 6.32
CA ASN A 37 10.50 2.57 5.72
C ASN A 37 9.69 3.68 5.04
N PRO A 38 9.93 4.96 5.36
CA PRO A 38 9.13 6.08 4.88
C PRO A 38 9.34 6.37 3.39
N VAL A 39 10.45 5.88 2.82
CA VAL A 39 10.79 6.00 1.41
C VAL A 39 11.23 4.63 0.93
N ILE A 40 10.53 4.13 -0.09
CA ILE A 40 10.80 2.81 -0.66
C ILE A 40 10.75 2.86 -2.19
N THR A 41 11.61 2.07 -2.82
CA THR A 41 11.66 1.85 -4.26
C THR A 41 11.10 0.48 -4.60
N THR A 42 10.63 0.28 -5.82
CA THR A 42 10.20 -1.03 -6.34
C THR A 42 11.31 -2.09 -6.27
N SER A 43 12.58 -1.69 -6.40
CA SER A 43 13.73 -2.57 -6.23
C SER A 43 13.87 -3.07 -4.79
N GLN A 44 13.65 -2.21 -3.80
CA GLN A 44 13.66 -2.59 -2.39
C GLN A 44 12.49 -3.52 -2.07
N ILE A 45 11.27 -3.21 -2.55
CA ILE A 45 10.11 -4.11 -2.43
C ILE A 45 10.45 -5.50 -2.98
N LYS A 46 11.08 -5.56 -4.16
CA LYS A 46 11.50 -6.84 -4.75
C LYS A 46 12.53 -7.58 -3.88
N GLY A 47 13.50 -6.87 -3.30
CA GLY A 47 14.48 -7.46 -2.37
C GLY A 47 13.80 -8.07 -1.15
N ASP A 48 12.91 -7.32 -0.50
CA ASP A 48 12.15 -7.81 0.66
C ASP A 48 11.35 -9.07 0.33
N LEU A 49 10.70 -9.10 -0.84
CA LEU A 49 9.94 -10.27 -1.29
C LEU A 49 10.83 -11.49 -1.55
N GLN A 50 12.05 -11.30 -2.06
CA GLN A 50 13.01 -12.40 -2.23
C GLN A 50 13.43 -12.96 -0.87
N ASP A 51 13.71 -12.09 0.11
CA ASP A 51 14.11 -12.50 1.45
C ASP A 51 12.98 -13.23 2.18
N ILE A 52 11.75 -12.72 2.08
CA ILE A 52 10.56 -13.37 2.66
C ILE A 52 10.31 -14.72 1.97
N GLN A 53 10.38 -14.77 0.63
CA GLN A 53 10.18 -16.02 -0.12
C GLN A 53 11.25 -17.06 0.24
N ALA A 54 12.51 -16.66 0.43
CA ALA A 54 13.56 -17.58 0.84
C ALA A 54 13.33 -18.16 2.24
N ARG A 55 12.76 -17.36 3.16
CA ARG A 55 12.47 -17.78 4.54
C ARG A 55 11.18 -18.59 4.68
N CYS A 56 10.17 -18.30 3.86
CA CYS A 56 8.80 -18.78 4.07
C CYS A 56 8.19 -19.50 2.86
N GLY A 57 8.94 -19.63 1.76
CA GLY A 57 8.58 -20.37 0.56
C GLY A 57 7.77 -19.58 -0.47
N SER A 58 6.77 -18.80 -0.05
CA SER A 58 5.95 -18.02 -0.98
C SER A 58 5.36 -16.76 -0.34
N VAL A 59 5.07 -15.76 -1.17
CA VAL A 59 4.29 -14.58 -0.79
C VAL A 59 2.97 -14.63 -1.56
N SER A 60 1.84 -14.51 -0.86
CA SER A 60 0.51 -14.57 -1.49
C SER A 60 -0.07 -13.18 -1.78
N LEU A 61 0.28 -12.19 -0.96
CA LEU A 61 -0.25 -10.83 -1.04
C LEU A 61 0.81 -9.81 -0.66
N VAL A 62 0.86 -8.73 -1.45
CA VAL A 62 1.65 -7.53 -1.17
C VAL A 62 0.69 -6.35 -1.07
N ILE A 63 0.75 -5.61 0.04
CA ILE A 63 -0.05 -4.41 0.25
C ILE A 63 0.89 -3.20 0.25
N VAL A 64 0.56 -2.18 -0.53
CA VAL A 64 1.32 -0.93 -0.61
C VAL A 64 0.44 0.23 -0.13
N ASP A 65 0.81 0.85 1.00
CA ASP A 65 0.14 2.01 1.59
C ASP A 65 1.04 3.26 1.58
N TYR A 66 0.93 4.17 0.60
CA TYR A 66 0.17 4.12 -0.65
C TYR A 66 1.12 4.31 -1.85
N VAL A 67 0.68 3.91 -3.05
CA VAL A 67 1.53 3.80 -4.26
C VAL A 67 2.27 5.09 -4.59
N GLN A 68 1.64 6.25 -4.38
CA GLN A 68 2.28 7.55 -4.63
C GLN A 68 3.38 7.94 -3.62
N LEU A 69 3.75 7.09 -2.67
CA LEU A 69 4.95 7.27 -1.83
C LEU A 69 6.17 6.48 -2.35
N ILE A 70 5.98 5.61 -3.33
CA ILE A 70 7.10 4.88 -3.95
C ILE A 70 7.96 5.85 -4.77
N GLU A 71 9.27 5.75 -4.60
CA GLU A 71 10.26 6.50 -5.35
C GLU A 71 10.87 5.68 -6.50
N LEU A 72 11.23 6.38 -7.58
CA LEU A 72 12.00 5.82 -8.67
C LEU A 72 13.48 6.05 -8.42
N MET A 73 14.29 4.98 -8.54
CA MET A 73 15.75 5.03 -8.38
C MET A 73 16.43 6.01 -9.36
N ARG A 74 15.82 6.26 -10.52
CA ARG A 74 16.27 7.24 -11.51
C ARG A 74 15.06 8.04 -11.98
N ARG A 75 14.99 9.31 -11.61
CA ARG A 75 14.07 10.26 -12.24
C ARG A 75 14.72 10.80 -13.50
N GLU A 76 14.09 10.55 -14.65
CA GLU A 76 14.52 11.21 -15.89
C GLU A 76 14.17 12.70 -15.81
N ARG A 77 15.07 13.57 -16.28
CA ARG A 77 14.78 15.01 -16.29
C ARG A 77 13.55 15.28 -17.15
N GLY A 78 12.54 15.93 -16.56
CA GLY A 78 11.33 16.34 -17.26
C GLY A 78 10.18 15.33 -17.23
N GLN A 79 10.34 14.16 -16.58
CA GLN A 79 9.20 13.29 -16.32
C GLN A 79 8.21 13.97 -15.38
N ASN A 80 6.93 13.90 -15.74
CA ASN A 80 5.87 14.39 -14.87
C ASN A 80 5.44 13.30 -13.87
N ARG A 81 4.78 13.70 -12.78
CA ARG A 81 4.39 12.77 -11.71
C ARG A 81 3.48 11.65 -12.20
N VAL A 82 2.65 11.90 -13.22
CA VAL A 82 1.75 10.89 -13.81
C VAL A 82 2.58 9.77 -14.44
N GLN A 83 3.58 10.10 -15.26
CA GLN A 83 4.49 9.13 -15.87
C GLN A 83 5.29 8.35 -14.83
N GLU A 84 5.70 8.99 -13.73
CA GLU A 84 6.38 8.29 -12.64
C GLU A 84 5.47 7.22 -12.02
N ILE A 85 4.21 7.56 -11.74
CA ILE A 85 3.23 6.63 -11.17
C ILE A 85 2.94 5.48 -12.15
N ASP A 86 2.78 5.78 -13.44
CA ASP A 86 2.60 4.75 -14.48
C ASP A 86 3.77 3.76 -14.51
N SER A 87 5.00 4.26 -14.37
CA SER A 87 6.21 3.43 -14.29
C SER A 87 6.22 2.55 -13.03
N ILE A 88 5.85 3.11 -11.88
CA ILE A 88 5.72 2.38 -10.61
C ILE A 88 4.68 1.26 -10.75
N LEU A 89 3.51 1.53 -11.33
CA LEU A 89 2.44 0.56 -11.52
C LEU A 89 2.87 -0.61 -12.42
N LYS A 90 3.56 -0.33 -13.53
CA LYS A 90 4.12 -1.37 -14.41
C LYS A 90 5.12 -2.26 -13.68
N GLN A 91 5.94 -1.67 -12.82
CA GLN A 91 6.90 -2.43 -12.00
C GLN A 91 6.21 -3.26 -10.92
N LEU A 92 5.19 -2.73 -10.25
CA LEU A 92 4.36 -3.48 -9.30
C LEU A 92 3.65 -4.66 -9.97
N ARG A 93 3.13 -4.47 -11.19
CA ARG A 93 2.54 -5.56 -12.00
C ARG A 93 3.57 -6.61 -12.39
N ALA A 94 4.80 -6.20 -12.70
CA ALA A 94 5.90 -7.12 -12.97
C ALA A 94 6.27 -7.93 -11.71
N ILE A 95 6.30 -7.29 -10.53
CA ILE A 95 6.49 -7.96 -9.24
C ILE A 95 5.37 -8.99 -9.00
N ALA A 96 4.10 -8.61 -9.17
CA ALA A 96 2.97 -9.52 -9.02
C ALA A 96 3.14 -10.80 -9.85
N LYS A 97 3.53 -10.65 -11.12
CA LYS A 97 3.79 -11.76 -12.04
C LYS A 97 5.02 -12.58 -11.65
N GLN A 98 6.11 -11.92 -11.25
CA GLN A 98 7.36 -12.58 -10.89
C GLN A 98 7.19 -13.48 -9.67
N PHE A 99 6.50 -12.98 -8.63
CA PHE A 99 6.31 -13.72 -7.38
C PHE A 99 5.01 -14.53 -7.34
N ASN A 100 4.23 -14.51 -8.43
CA ASN A 100 2.92 -15.16 -8.54
C ASN A 100 2.01 -14.81 -7.34
N CYS A 101 1.91 -13.51 -7.05
CA CYS A 101 1.19 -13.00 -5.87
C CYS A 101 0.22 -11.88 -6.25
N ALA A 102 -0.78 -11.63 -5.41
CA ALA A 102 -1.64 -10.47 -5.54
C ALA A 102 -0.92 -9.21 -5.04
N VAL A 103 -1.09 -8.08 -5.75
CA VAL A 103 -0.61 -6.77 -5.29
C VAL A 103 -1.82 -5.85 -5.11
N LEU A 104 -2.03 -5.39 -3.88
CA LEU A 104 -3.04 -4.40 -3.51
C LEU A 104 -2.34 -3.06 -3.26
N GLY A 105 -2.48 -2.14 -4.21
CA GLY A 105 -2.01 -0.76 -4.04
C GLY A 105 -3.13 0.15 -3.53
N LEU A 106 -2.91 0.79 -2.39
CA LEU A 106 -3.70 1.95 -2.00
C LEU A 106 -3.27 3.14 -2.85
N ALA A 107 -4.25 3.92 -3.31
CA ALA A 107 -4.00 5.10 -4.13
C ALA A 107 -4.85 6.26 -3.63
N GLN A 108 -4.22 7.41 -3.44
CA GLN A 108 -4.95 8.64 -3.15
C GLN A 108 -5.50 9.25 -4.45
N LEU A 109 -6.77 9.66 -4.46
CA LEU A 109 -7.34 10.45 -5.56
C LEU A 109 -6.95 11.93 -5.41
N LYS A 110 -6.94 12.66 -6.53
CA LYS A 110 -6.77 14.10 -6.45
C LYS A 110 -7.98 14.80 -5.78
N ARG A 111 -7.75 16.01 -5.25
CA ARG A 111 -8.73 16.76 -4.43
C ARG A 111 -9.90 17.33 -5.22
N GLU A 112 -9.84 17.34 -6.54
CA GLU A 112 -10.91 17.76 -7.45
C GLU A 112 -12.18 16.92 -7.26
N VAL A 113 -12.07 15.71 -6.71
CA VAL A 113 -13.22 14.91 -6.28
C VAL A 113 -14.08 15.67 -5.26
N ASP A 114 -13.46 16.44 -4.37
CA ASP A 114 -14.13 17.09 -3.24
C ASP A 114 -14.94 18.33 -3.63
N SER A 115 -14.61 18.95 -4.77
CA SER A 115 -15.28 20.16 -5.27
C SER A 115 -16.54 19.86 -6.10
N ARG A 116 -16.76 18.59 -6.47
CA ARG A 116 -17.94 18.16 -7.22
C ARG A 116 -19.15 18.00 -6.30
N SER A 117 -20.34 18.24 -6.86
CA SER A 117 -21.61 17.93 -6.20
C SER A 117 -21.75 16.43 -5.92
N GLN A 118 -21.34 15.60 -6.88
CA GLN A 118 -21.25 14.14 -6.72
C GLN A 118 -19.81 13.73 -6.44
N LYS A 119 -19.54 13.38 -5.18
CA LYS A 119 -18.20 13.03 -4.65
C LYS A 119 -17.85 11.55 -4.77
N ARG A 120 -18.68 10.76 -5.43
CA ARG A 120 -18.41 9.34 -5.66
C ARG A 120 -17.23 9.19 -6.63
N PRO A 121 -16.18 8.43 -6.29
CA PRO A 121 -15.06 8.19 -7.20
C PRO A 121 -15.51 7.64 -8.54
N THR A 122 -14.89 8.14 -9.60
CA THR A 122 -15.14 7.78 -11.00
C THR A 122 -13.84 7.35 -11.68
N LYS A 123 -13.94 6.67 -12.83
CA LYS A 123 -12.77 6.26 -13.63
C LYS A 123 -11.85 7.44 -13.99
N ALA A 124 -12.42 8.61 -14.25
CA ALA A 124 -11.67 9.82 -14.56
C ALA A 124 -10.70 10.20 -13.43
N ASP A 125 -11.15 10.03 -12.17
CA ASP A 125 -10.33 10.35 -10.99
C ASP A 125 -9.10 9.44 -10.87
N PHE A 126 -9.26 8.15 -11.21
CA PHE A 126 -8.15 7.19 -11.26
C PHE A 126 -7.16 7.51 -12.39
N ARG A 127 -7.67 7.86 -13.57
CA ARG A 127 -6.83 8.25 -14.71
C ARG A 127 -5.97 9.48 -14.40
N GLU A 128 -6.57 10.49 -13.79
CA GLU A 128 -5.87 11.72 -13.43
C GLU A 128 -4.85 11.53 -12.31
N SER A 129 -5.02 10.49 -11.48
CA SER A 129 -4.13 10.18 -10.36
C SER A 129 -2.92 9.31 -10.76
N GLY A 130 -2.86 8.82 -12.00
CA GLY A 130 -1.70 8.11 -12.57
C GLY A 130 -2.07 6.76 -13.17
N GLY A 131 -2.55 6.72 -14.42
CA GLY A 131 -2.67 5.54 -15.29
C GLY A 131 -3.29 4.26 -14.73
N PHE A 132 -3.86 4.28 -13.51
CA PHE A 132 -4.33 3.11 -12.78
C PHE A 132 -5.34 2.31 -13.58
N GLU A 133 -6.17 2.98 -14.37
CA GLU A 133 -7.17 2.36 -15.24
C GLU A 133 -6.58 1.36 -16.26
N GLN A 134 -5.34 1.57 -16.69
CA GLN A 134 -4.71 0.71 -17.70
C GLN A 134 -3.98 -0.48 -17.09
N GLU A 135 -3.46 -0.35 -15.87
CA GLU A 135 -2.60 -1.36 -15.26
C GLU A 135 -3.29 -2.18 -14.16
N ALA A 136 -4.27 -1.61 -13.46
CA ALA A 136 -4.99 -2.30 -12.40
C ALA A 136 -5.97 -3.33 -12.99
N ALA A 137 -5.91 -4.56 -12.48
CA ALA A 137 -6.90 -5.60 -12.84
C ALA A 137 -8.28 -5.30 -12.26
N VAL A 138 -8.32 -4.71 -11.07
CA VAL A 138 -9.55 -4.30 -10.36
C VAL A 138 -9.30 -2.94 -9.73
N MET A 139 -10.29 -2.04 -9.83
CA MET A 139 -10.28 -0.75 -9.16
C MET A 139 -11.47 -0.67 -8.20
N LEU A 140 -11.20 -0.28 -6.96
CA LEU A 140 -12.21 -0.07 -5.92
C LEU A 140 -12.15 1.39 -5.45
N GLY A 141 -13.25 2.10 -5.60
CA GLY A 141 -13.42 3.43 -5.02
C GLY A 141 -14.11 3.33 -3.67
N LEU A 142 -13.50 3.91 -2.62
CA LEU A 142 -14.13 4.02 -1.31
C LEU A 142 -14.91 5.33 -1.21
N TYR A 143 -16.18 5.25 -0.81
CA TYR A 143 -17.06 6.39 -0.58
C TYR A 143 -17.92 6.09 0.66
N PRO A 144 -17.87 6.92 1.71
CA PRO A 144 -18.60 6.71 2.95
C PRO A 144 -20.09 7.01 2.84
#